data_AF-A0A5E9AEJ7-F1
#
_entry.id   AF-A0A5E9AEJ7-F1
#
_cell.length_a   1.000
_cell.length_b   1.000
_cell.length_c   1.000
_cell.angle_alpha   90.00
_cell.angle_beta   90.00
_cell.angle_gamma   90.00
#
_symmetry.space_group_name_H-M   'P 1'
#
loop_
_entity.id
_entity.type
_entity.pdbx_description
1 polymer ?
#
loop_
_entity_poly.entity_id
_entity_poly.type
_entity_poly.pdbx_seq_one_letter_code
_entity_poly.pdbx_strand_id
1 'polypeptide(L)'
;PQWYPTVRRGDLIAKGYVGGLSSHSRGSTVDLAIAEPGKKGTTHPACGAPDGDTLDFGTGFDCFDPMSETSHRPLSAKAAANRKMLLAAMHAAGFRNYAREWWHFTLAKEPFPKQRFDFPVTAP
;
A
#
# COMPACT_ATOMS: atom_id res chain seq x y z
N PRO A 1 11.67 14.59 3.21
CA PRO A 1 10.74 14.06 4.24
C PRO A 1 10.63 12.53 4.10
N GLN A 2 10.41 11.78 5.18
CA GLN A 2 10.44 10.31 5.17
C GLN A 2 9.44 9.64 4.20
N TRP A 3 8.29 10.27 3.92
CA TRP A 3 7.18 9.65 3.17
C TRP A 3 6.95 10.26 1.79
N TYR A 4 7.37 11.51 1.57
CA TYR A 4 7.19 12.25 0.32
C TYR A 4 8.45 13.06 0.01
N PRO A 5 9.57 12.40 -0.35
CA PRO A 5 10.84 13.08 -0.57
C PRO A 5 10.81 13.98 -1.81
N THR A 6 10.03 13.60 -2.82
CA THR A 6 9.99 14.22 -4.16
C THR A 6 8.69 14.98 -4.45
N VAL A 7 7.73 14.99 -3.52
CA VAL A 7 6.39 15.56 -3.69
C VAL A 7 6.11 16.61 -2.62
N ARG A 8 5.50 17.74 -2.99
CA ARG A 8 5.06 18.75 -2.02
C ARG A 8 3.81 18.24 -1.30
N ARG A 9 3.72 18.47 0.01
CA ARG A 9 2.59 18.03 0.84
C ARG A 9 1.21 18.44 0.30
N GLY A 10 1.09 19.67 -0.22
CA GLY A 10 -0.16 20.18 -0.79
C GLY A 10 -0.60 19.46 -2.08
N ASP A 11 0.31 18.77 -2.76
CA ASP A 11 0.04 18.08 -4.03
C ASP A 11 -0.37 16.62 -3.81
N LEU A 12 -0.32 16.07 -2.58
CA LEU A 12 -0.55 14.64 -2.32
C LEU A 12 -1.95 14.17 -2.75
N ILE A 13 -2.98 15.00 -2.54
CA ILE A 13 -4.35 14.70 -2.99
C ILE A 13 -4.45 14.80 -4.51
N ALA A 14 -3.94 15.88 -5.09
CA ALA A 14 -3.97 16.11 -6.54
C ALA A 14 -3.22 15.02 -7.32
N LYS A 15 -2.14 14.49 -6.74
CA LYS A 15 -1.37 13.36 -7.26
C LYS A 15 -1.90 11.99 -6.82
N GLY A 16 -3.06 11.92 -6.17
CA GLY A 16 -3.73 10.66 -5.85
C GLY A 16 -3.01 9.75 -4.86
N TYR A 17 -2.07 10.29 -4.07
CA TYR A 17 -1.42 9.59 -2.96
C TYR A 17 -2.26 9.62 -1.67
N VAL A 18 -3.14 10.62 -1.56
CA VAL A 18 -4.12 10.70 -0.47
C VAL A 18 -5.49 10.84 -1.09
N GLY A 19 -6.38 9.88 -0.83
CA GLY A 19 -7.76 9.98 -1.27
C GLY A 19 -8.49 11.09 -0.53
N GLY A 20 -9.00 12.10 -1.24
CA GLY A 20 -9.93 13.08 -0.65
C GLY A 20 -11.19 12.42 -0.06
N LEU A 21 -11.50 11.22 -0.52
CA LEU A 21 -12.51 10.31 0.03
C LEU A 21 -11.94 8.87 0.08
N SER A 22 -11.24 8.52 1.16
CA SER A 22 -10.50 7.25 1.31
C SER A 22 -11.39 5.99 1.24
N SER A 23 -11.03 4.99 0.43
CA SER A 23 -11.80 3.74 0.35
C SER A 23 -11.79 2.94 1.66
N HIS A 24 -10.81 3.17 2.54
CA HIS A 24 -10.73 2.59 3.89
C HIS A 24 -11.95 2.91 4.75
N SER A 25 -12.52 4.12 4.63
CA SER A 25 -13.73 4.49 5.36
C SER A 25 -14.95 3.64 4.97
N ARG A 26 -14.88 2.80 3.94
CA ARG A 26 -15.97 1.86 3.56
C ARG A 26 -15.86 0.49 4.24
N GLY A 27 -14.80 0.26 5.01
CA GLY A 27 -14.61 -0.97 5.81
C GLY A 27 -14.27 -2.23 5.01
N SER A 28 -13.82 -2.09 3.76
CA SER A 28 -13.47 -3.23 2.88
C SER A 28 -12.20 -2.99 2.07
N THR A 29 -11.35 -2.09 2.56
CA THR A 29 -10.02 -1.83 2.03
C THR A 29 -8.99 -2.18 3.09
N VAL A 30 -7.86 -2.74 2.67
CA VAL A 30 -6.76 -3.13 3.53
C VAL A 30 -5.44 -2.71 2.90
N ASP A 31 -4.51 -2.33 3.76
CA ASP A 31 -3.11 -2.10 3.42
C ASP A 31 -2.31 -3.22 4.06
N LEU A 32 -1.60 -4.03 3.26
CA LEU A 32 -0.88 -5.19 3.76
C LEU A 32 0.39 -5.53 2.97
N ALA A 33 1.24 -6.30 3.64
CA ALA A 33 2.47 -6.86 3.10
C ALA A 33 2.61 -8.32 3.55
N ILE A 34 3.46 -9.07 2.87
CA ILE A 34 3.79 -10.45 3.25
C ILE A 34 4.96 -10.38 4.24
N ALA A 35 4.77 -10.96 5.42
CA ALA A 35 5.81 -11.14 6.42
C ALA A 35 6.67 -12.37 6.12
N GLU A 36 7.97 -12.26 6.41
CA GLU A 36 8.92 -13.37 6.50
C GLU A 36 9.49 -13.39 7.92
N PRO A 37 8.91 -14.19 8.83
CA PRO A 37 9.30 -14.20 10.23
C PRO A 37 10.80 -14.41 10.41
N GLY A 38 11.43 -13.55 11.22
CA GLY A 38 12.88 -13.59 11.46
C GLY A 38 13.72 -12.83 10.43
N LYS A 39 13.12 -12.30 9.35
CA LYS A 39 13.78 -11.33 8.48
C LYS A 39 14.04 -10.04 9.26
N LYS A 40 15.27 -9.53 9.20
CA LYS A 40 15.57 -8.19 9.72
C LYS A 40 15.09 -7.15 8.72
N GLY A 41 14.42 -6.13 9.24
CA GLY A 41 13.88 -5.03 8.45
C GLY A 41 14.98 -4.30 7.71
N THR A 42 14.67 -3.96 6.46
CA THR A 42 15.50 -3.10 5.64
C THR A 42 14.93 -1.70 5.69
N THR A 43 15.79 -0.69 5.84
CA THR A 43 15.40 0.68 5.57
C THR A 43 15.39 0.88 4.06
N HIS A 44 14.26 1.31 3.53
CA HIS A 44 14.16 1.61 2.10
C HIS A 44 14.83 2.96 1.79
N PRO A 45 15.73 3.01 0.79
CA PRO A 45 16.41 4.26 0.43
C PRO A 45 15.47 5.29 -0.22
N ALA A 46 14.29 4.87 -0.71
CA ALA A 46 13.33 5.77 -1.35
C ALA A 46 12.50 6.55 -0.32
N CYS A 47 11.57 5.87 0.35
CA CYS A 47 10.74 6.41 1.43
C CYS A 47 9.95 5.30 2.13
N GLY A 48 9.21 5.70 3.17
CA GLY A 48 8.16 4.89 3.77
C GLY A 48 8.47 4.39 5.17
N ALA A 49 7.62 3.48 5.63
CA ALA A 49 7.81 2.74 6.88
C ALA A 49 9.02 1.80 6.74
N PRO A 50 9.79 1.56 7.80
CA PRO A 50 10.71 0.43 7.84
C PRO A 50 9.94 -0.88 7.67
N ASP A 51 10.53 -1.84 6.94
CA ASP A 51 9.83 -3.09 6.57
C ASP A 51 9.48 -4.00 7.75
N GLY A 52 10.07 -3.80 8.93
CA GLY A 52 9.90 -4.72 10.06
C GLY A 52 10.41 -6.11 9.69
N ASP A 53 9.53 -7.11 9.64
CA ASP A 53 9.81 -8.48 9.17
C ASP A 53 9.20 -8.78 7.79
N THR A 54 8.79 -7.76 7.04
CA THR A 54 8.17 -7.93 5.72
C THR A 54 9.17 -8.19 4.60
N LEU A 55 8.70 -8.85 3.53
CA LEU A 55 9.45 -9.01 2.29
C LEU A 55 9.83 -7.65 1.70
N ASP A 56 10.90 -7.61 0.90
CA ASP A 56 11.30 -6.41 0.16
C ASP A 56 10.28 -6.12 -0.96
N PHE A 57 9.57 -5.00 -0.88
CA PHE A 57 8.66 -4.52 -1.92
C PHE A 57 9.22 -3.30 -2.69
N GLY A 58 10.48 -2.93 -2.50
CA GLY A 58 11.18 -1.82 -3.16
C GLY A 58 10.97 -0.43 -2.52
N THR A 59 9.92 -0.28 -1.72
CA THR A 59 9.57 0.93 -0.95
C THR A 59 8.82 0.50 0.31
N GLY A 60 8.89 1.27 1.39
CA GLY A 60 8.05 1.03 2.55
C GLY A 60 6.58 1.36 2.29
N PHE A 61 5.72 1.05 3.26
CA PHE A 61 4.34 1.57 3.30
C PHE A 61 4.32 3.10 3.19
N ASP A 62 3.21 3.66 2.73
CA ASP A 62 2.94 5.11 2.60
C ASP A 62 4.05 5.93 1.90
N CYS A 63 4.90 5.28 1.11
CA CYS A 63 5.88 5.97 0.29
C CYS A 63 5.13 6.65 -0.87
N PHE A 64 4.89 7.95 -0.76
CA PHE A 64 4.17 8.75 -1.75
C PHE A 64 5.07 9.18 -2.90
N ASP A 65 5.55 8.17 -3.64
CA ASP A 65 6.46 8.29 -4.77
C ASP A 65 5.99 7.33 -5.89
N PRO A 66 6.21 7.63 -7.19
CA PRO A 66 5.88 6.71 -8.28
C PRO A 66 6.50 5.31 -8.12
N MET A 67 7.59 5.17 -7.37
CA MET A 67 8.18 3.88 -7.03
C MET A 67 7.20 2.93 -6.30
N SER A 68 6.17 3.46 -5.65
CA SER A 68 5.15 2.67 -4.97
C SER A 68 4.08 2.08 -5.88
N GLU A 69 4.01 2.52 -7.16
CA GLU A 69 3.05 1.98 -8.12
C GLU A 69 3.30 0.48 -8.34
N THR A 70 2.25 -0.35 -8.32
CA THR A 70 2.36 -1.82 -8.38
C THR A 70 3.16 -2.30 -9.58
N SER A 71 3.01 -1.63 -10.72
CA SER A 71 3.71 -1.92 -11.97
C SER A 71 4.97 -1.08 -12.21
N HIS A 72 5.44 -0.29 -11.24
CA HIS A 72 6.58 0.62 -11.42
C HIS A 72 7.81 -0.08 -11.99
N ARG A 73 8.56 0.63 -12.86
CA ARG A 73 9.85 0.19 -13.38
C ARG A 73 10.81 1.39 -13.41
N PRO A 74 12.10 1.19 -13.06
CA PRO A 74 12.73 -0.06 -12.67
C PRO A 74 12.46 -0.45 -11.20
N LEU A 75 12.49 -1.76 -10.91
CA LEU A 75 12.50 -2.33 -9.55
C LEU A 75 13.49 -3.50 -9.53
N SER A 76 13.99 -3.85 -8.33
CA SER A 76 14.79 -5.08 -8.18
C SER A 76 13.94 -6.30 -8.59
N ALA A 77 14.57 -7.34 -9.13
CA ALA A 77 13.87 -8.57 -9.52
C ALA A 77 13.13 -9.20 -8.33
N LYS A 78 13.69 -9.10 -7.12
CA LYS A 78 13.09 -9.57 -5.88
C LYS A 78 11.82 -8.77 -5.52
N ALA A 79 11.89 -7.45 -5.50
CA ALA A 79 10.74 -6.59 -5.23
C ALA A 79 9.61 -6.80 -6.25
N ALA A 80 9.96 -6.91 -7.54
CA ALA A 80 8.99 -7.18 -8.59
C ALA A 80 8.29 -8.54 -8.41
N ALA A 81 9.04 -9.58 -8.02
CA ALA A 81 8.49 -10.91 -7.73
C ALA A 81 7.56 -10.88 -6.50
N ASN A 82 7.96 -10.20 -5.42
CA ASN A 82 7.16 -10.06 -4.21
C ASN A 82 5.85 -9.29 -4.46
N ARG A 83 5.89 -8.18 -5.20
CA ARG A 83 4.67 -7.45 -5.62
C ARG A 83 3.75 -8.34 -6.44
N LYS A 84 4.29 -9.13 -7.38
CA LYS A 84 3.50 -10.07 -8.18
C LYS A 84 2.84 -11.16 -7.33
N MET A 85 3.56 -11.69 -6.34
CA MET A 85 3.05 -12.69 -5.42
C MET A 85 1.90 -12.15 -4.57
N LEU A 86 2.08 -10.97 -3.95
CA LEU A 86 1.03 -10.31 -3.17
C LEU A 86 -0.19 -10.02 -4.02
N LEU A 87 0.00 -9.44 -5.22
CA LEU A 87 -1.09 -9.15 -6.15
C LEU A 87 -1.89 -10.40 -6.51
N ALA A 88 -1.21 -11.50 -6.82
CA ALA A 88 -1.86 -12.76 -7.17
C ALA A 88 -2.66 -13.35 -5.99
N ALA A 89 -2.08 -13.35 -4.79
CA ALA A 89 -2.75 -13.82 -3.58
C ALA A 89 -4.01 -13.01 -3.27
N MET A 90 -3.92 -11.68 -3.33
CA MET A 90 -5.04 -10.78 -3.06
C MET A 90 -6.14 -10.90 -4.12
N HIS A 91 -5.77 -11.04 -5.41
CA HIS A 91 -6.74 -11.28 -6.47
C HIS A 91 -7.47 -12.61 -6.29
N ALA A 92 -6.77 -13.69 -5.92
CA ALA A 92 -7.39 -14.98 -5.63
C ALA A 92 -8.37 -14.90 -4.44
N ALA A 93 -8.08 -14.03 -3.47
CA ALA A 93 -8.97 -13.74 -2.34
C ALA A 93 -10.12 -12.76 -2.65
N GLY A 94 -10.27 -12.34 -3.91
CA GLY A 94 -11.37 -11.47 -4.35
C GLY A 94 -11.13 -9.98 -4.13
N PHE A 95 -9.88 -9.56 -3.90
CA PHE A 95 -9.51 -8.15 -3.79
C PHE A 95 -8.99 -7.58 -5.12
N ARG A 96 -9.04 -6.27 -5.24
CA ARG A 96 -8.51 -5.47 -6.36
C ARG A 96 -7.46 -4.50 -5.83
N ASN A 97 -6.30 -4.47 -6.47
CA ASN A 97 -5.25 -3.51 -6.13
C ASN A 97 -5.58 -2.08 -6.60
N TYR A 98 -5.14 -1.08 -5.83
CA TYR A 98 -5.00 0.29 -6.30
C TYR A 98 -3.62 0.47 -6.95
N ALA A 99 -3.59 0.74 -8.26
CA ALA A 99 -2.35 0.68 -9.04
C ALA A 99 -1.21 1.60 -8.55
N ARG A 100 -1.51 2.66 -7.79
CA ARG A 100 -0.50 3.60 -7.28
C ARG A 100 0.19 3.15 -6.00
N GLU A 101 -0.34 2.12 -5.34
CA GLU A 101 0.12 1.66 -4.03
C GLU A 101 0.14 0.13 -4.03
N TRP A 102 1.33 -0.46 -4.00
CA TRP A 102 1.50 -1.91 -4.05
C TRP A 102 0.86 -2.65 -2.86
N TRP A 103 0.66 -1.96 -1.74
CA TRP A 103 0.10 -2.50 -0.50
C TRP A 103 -1.43 -2.38 -0.40
N HIS A 104 -2.08 -1.54 -1.22
CA HIS A 104 -3.48 -1.14 -1.05
C HIS A 104 -4.43 -2.01 -1.88
N PHE A 105 -5.42 -2.61 -1.22
CA PHE A 105 -6.37 -3.52 -1.83
C PHE A 105 -7.79 -3.29 -1.31
N THR A 106 -8.76 -3.30 -2.23
CA THR A 106 -10.20 -3.20 -1.91
C THR A 106 -10.91 -4.48 -2.33
N LEU A 107 -11.76 -5.04 -1.47
CA LEU A 107 -12.59 -6.21 -1.80
C LEU A 107 -13.46 -5.91 -3.03
N ALA A 108 -13.51 -6.79 -4.02
CA ALA A 108 -14.24 -6.51 -5.27
C ALA A 108 -15.77 -6.42 -5.08
N LYS A 109 -16.31 -7.19 -4.14
CA LYS A 109 -17.74 -7.25 -3.79
C LYS A 109 -17.96 -6.65 -2.41
N GLU A 110 -17.75 -5.35 -2.29
CA GLU A 110 -17.89 -4.65 -1.02
C GLU A 110 -19.35 -4.69 -0.52
N PRO A 111 -19.58 -4.94 0.78
CA PRO A 111 -20.90 -4.81 1.38
C PRO A 111 -21.37 -3.35 1.44
N PHE A 112 -20.45 -2.39 1.56
CA PHE A 112 -20.75 -0.97 1.78
C PHE A 112 -20.09 -0.04 0.76
N PRO A 113 -20.29 -0.22 -0.56
CA PRO A 113 -19.51 0.48 -1.59
C PRO A 113 -19.72 2.00 -1.60
N LYS A 114 -20.83 2.49 -1.02
CA LYS A 114 -21.20 3.92 -0.96
C LYS A 114 -21.18 4.50 0.46
N GLN A 115 -21.18 3.67 1.50
CA GLN A 115 -21.26 4.14 2.89
C GLN A 115 -19.86 4.34 3.44
N ARG A 116 -19.65 5.51 4.05
CA ARG A 116 -18.39 5.87 4.72
C ARG A 116 -18.66 5.96 6.21
N PHE A 117 -17.97 5.14 6.95
CA PHE A 117 -18.01 5.10 8.40
C PHE A 117 -17.07 6.16 8.98
N ASP A 118 -17.47 6.70 10.12
CA ASP A 118 -16.73 7.70 10.90
C ASP A 118 -16.91 7.40 12.40
N PHE A 119 -16.78 6.12 12.76
CA PHE A 119 -16.71 5.71 14.16
C PHE A 119 -15.25 5.44 14.54
N PRO A 120 -14.86 5.63 15.82
CA PRO A 120 -13.51 5.35 16.28
C PRO A 120 -13.13 3.88 16.12
N VAL A 121 -11.88 3.61 15.71
CA VAL A 121 -11.29 2.25 15.75
C VAL A 121 -10.75 2.02 17.15
N THR A 122 -11.37 1.10 17.90
CA THR A 122 -10.97 0.75 19.26
C THR A 122 -10.56 -0.72 19.33
N ALA A 123 -9.47 -1.02 20.03
CA ALA A 123 -9.18 -2.41 20.42
C ALA A 123 -10.13 -2.84 21.56
N PRO A 124 -10.50 -4.13 21.65
CA PRO A 124 -11.18 -4.67 22.82
C PRO A 124 -10.33 -4.56 24.10
#